data_AF-A0A1A7W8L2-F1
#
_entry.id   AF-A0A1A7W8L2-F1
#
_cell.length_a   1.000
_cell.length_b   1.000
_cell.length_c   1.000
_cell.angle_alpha   90.00
_cell.angle_beta   90.00
_cell.angle_gamma   90.00
#
_symmetry.space_group_name_H-M   'P 1'
#
loop_
_entity.id
_entity.type
_entity.pdbx_description
1 polymer ?
#
loop_
_entity_poly.entity_id
_entity_poly.type
_entity_poly.pdbx_seq_one_letter_code
_entity_poly.pdbx_strand_id
1 'polypeptide(L)'
;MRRMQHEMNRGLRLETHEEASVKMLPTYVCSTPEGSEVGDFLALDLGGTNFRVMLVKVGGDEERSFKVETKHQMYSIPEDAMTGTAEMLFDYIAECMSDFLDKHHIKHKKLPLGFTFSFPVRHEDLDKGILLNWTKGFKASGAEGNNVVGLLRDAIKRRGDFEMDVVAMVNDTVATMVSCYYEDRSCEVG
;
A
#
# COMPACT_ATOMS: atom_id res chain seq x y z
N MET A 1 5.09 -9.30 -28.06
CA MET A 1 3.75 -9.15 -27.44
C MET A 1 2.94 -10.45 -27.31
N ARG A 2 2.92 -11.37 -28.30
CA ARG A 2 2.10 -12.61 -28.21
C ARG A 2 2.32 -13.48 -26.94
N ARG A 3 3.57 -13.61 -26.47
CA ARG A 3 3.88 -14.38 -25.25
C ARG A 3 3.32 -13.76 -23.97
N MET A 4 3.43 -12.43 -23.83
CA MET A 4 2.89 -11.72 -22.67
C MET A 4 1.37 -11.85 -22.61
N GLN A 5 0.68 -11.57 -23.72
CA GLN A 5 -0.78 -11.73 -23.79
C GLN A 5 -1.22 -13.16 -23.45
N HIS A 6 -0.47 -14.16 -23.93
CA HIS A 6 -0.76 -15.55 -23.62
C HIS A 6 -0.66 -15.84 -22.12
N GLU A 7 0.41 -15.39 -21.45
CA GLU A 7 0.59 -15.60 -20.01
C GLU A 7 -0.41 -14.79 -19.17
N MET A 8 -0.76 -13.56 -19.57
CA MET A 8 -1.84 -12.79 -18.95
C MET A 8 -3.18 -13.52 -19.05
N ASN A 9 -3.51 -14.05 -20.23
CA ASN A 9 -4.74 -14.82 -20.42
C ASN A 9 -4.75 -16.10 -19.58
N ARG A 10 -3.59 -16.73 -19.36
CA ARG A 10 -3.47 -17.88 -18.46
C ARG A 10 -3.64 -17.47 -16.99
N GLY A 11 -3.05 -16.35 -16.58
CA GLY A 11 -3.17 -15.81 -15.23
C GLY A 11 -4.60 -15.42 -14.86
N LEU A 12 -5.40 -14.94 -15.82
CA LEU A 12 -6.80 -14.55 -15.59
C LEU A 12 -7.78 -15.72 -15.55
N ARG A 13 -7.40 -16.92 -16.01
CA ARG A 13 -8.28 -18.09 -16.08
C ARG A 13 -8.12 -18.97 -14.85
N LEU A 14 -9.25 -19.38 -14.29
CA LEU A 14 -9.29 -20.22 -13.09
C LEU A 14 -8.48 -21.51 -13.26
N GLU A 15 -8.57 -22.16 -14.42
CA GLU A 15 -7.94 -23.48 -14.66
C GLU A 15 -6.42 -23.40 -14.80
N THR A 16 -5.87 -22.24 -15.18
CA THR A 16 -4.43 -22.09 -15.48
C THR A 16 -3.70 -21.13 -14.54
N HIS A 17 -4.40 -20.46 -13.62
CA HIS A 17 -3.86 -19.44 -12.74
C HIS A 17 -2.70 -19.94 -11.85
N GLU A 18 -2.86 -21.13 -11.26
CA GLU A 18 -1.85 -21.70 -10.36
C GLU A 18 -0.50 -21.92 -11.05
N GLU A 19 -0.51 -22.35 -12.31
CA GLU A 19 0.69 -22.62 -13.11
C GLU A 19 1.16 -21.42 -13.96
N ALA A 20 0.37 -20.35 -14.04
CA ALA A 20 0.71 -19.18 -14.84
C ALA A 20 1.94 -18.47 -14.28
N SER A 21 2.82 -18.02 -15.18
CA SER A 21 4.02 -17.24 -14.80
C SER A 21 3.68 -15.79 -14.44
N VAL A 22 2.64 -15.24 -15.06
CA VAL A 22 2.06 -13.92 -14.75
C VAL A 22 0.77 -14.14 -13.98
N LYS A 23 0.74 -13.79 -12.69
CA LYS A 23 -0.37 -14.16 -11.79
C LYS A 23 -1.66 -13.39 -12.00
N MET A 24 -1.62 -12.17 -12.56
CA MET A 24 -2.83 -11.35 -12.79
C MET A 24 -3.73 -11.24 -11.55
N LEU A 25 -3.13 -10.88 -10.41
CA LEU A 25 -3.80 -10.86 -9.11
C LEU A 25 -4.84 -9.73 -9.06
N PRO A 26 -6.11 -10.01 -8.68
CA PRO A 26 -7.12 -8.98 -8.48
C PRO A 26 -6.75 -7.99 -7.37
N THR A 27 -7.03 -6.71 -7.59
CA THR A 27 -6.63 -5.60 -6.71
C THR A 27 -7.75 -5.12 -5.79
N TYR A 28 -9.00 -5.52 -6.08
CA TYR A 28 -10.23 -5.06 -5.42
C TYR A 28 -10.51 -3.54 -5.57
N VAL A 29 -9.75 -2.84 -6.41
CA VAL A 29 -10.06 -1.49 -6.87
C VAL A 29 -10.94 -1.59 -8.12
N CYS A 30 -12.24 -1.29 -7.98
CA CYS A 30 -13.25 -1.57 -8.99
C CYS A 30 -13.64 -0.35 -9.85
N SER A 31 -13.14 0.85 -9.52
CA SER A 31 -13.42 2.09 -10.26
C SER A 31 -12.21 3.01 -10.25
N THR A 32 -12.13 3.89 -11.24
CA THR A 32 -11.12 4.93 -11.34
C THR A 32 -11.61 6.21 -10.66
N PRO A 33 -10.70 7.12 -10.27
CA PRO A 33 -11.08 8.39 -9.66
C PRO A 33 -12.06 9.21 -10.52
N GLU A 34 -13.05 9.81 -9.86
CA GLU A 34 -14.06 10.64 -10.50
C GLU A 34 -13.65 12.11 -10.53
N GLY A 35 -12.79 12.54 -9.60
CA GLY A 35 -12.37 13.92 -9.39
C GLY A 35 -13.22 14.67 -8.36
N SER A 36 -14.14 13.97 -7.69
CA SER A 36 -14.99 14.49 -6.61
C SER A 36 -14.54 14.05 -5.22
N GLU A 37 -13.45 13.29 -5.13
CA GLU A 37 -12.86 12.85 -3.87
C GLU A 37 -12.39 14.05 -3.04
N VAL A 38 -12.72 14.06 -1.75
CA VAL A 38 -12.29 15.11 -0.82
C VAL A 38 -11.94 14.49 0.53
N GLY A 39 -10.82 14.90 1.12
CA GLY A 39 -10.44 14.52 2.48
C GLY A 39 -8.94 14.53 2.74
N ASP A 40 -8.59 14.31 4.01
CA ASP A 40 -7.23 14.08 4.48
C ASP A 40 -7.04 12.56 4.66
N PHE A 41 -6.01 12.00 4.02
CA PHE A 41 -5.70 10.58 4.04
C PHE A 41 -4.25 10.34 4.45
N LEU A 42 -3.99 9.21 5.10
CA LEU A 42 -2.64 8.71 5.28
C LEU A 42 -2.32 7.69 4.19
N ALA A 43 -1.09 7.72 3.70
CA ALA A 43 -0.59 6.71 2.79
C ALA A 43 0.77 6.20 3.27
N LEU A 44 0.92 4.88 3.27
CA LEU A 44 2.18 4.20 3.52
C LEU A 44 2.69 3.64 2.22
N ASP A 45 3.98 3.76 1.95
CA ASP A 45 4.63 3.14 0.79
C ASP A 45 5.85 2.35 1.27
N LEU A 46 5.71 1.03 1.26
CA LEU A 46 6.79 0.10 1.55
C LEU A 46 7.34 -0.44 0.23
N GLY A 47 8.45 0.15 -0.19
CA GLY A 47 9.22 -0.26 -1.35
C GLY A 47 10.40 -1.17 -1.00
N GLY A 48 11.36 -1.27 -1.94
CA GLY A 48 12.51 -2.18 -1.80
C GLY A 48 13.60 -1.70 -0.84
N THR A 49 13.69 -0.41 -0.53
CA THR A 49 14.80 0.16 0.28
C THR A 49 14.36 1.28 1.20
N ASN A 50 13.33 2.03 0.81
CA ASN A 50 12.78 3.12 1.59
C ASN A 50 11.35 2.81 1.96
N PHE A 51 10.99 3.21 3.18
CA PHE A 51 9.62 3.32 3.65
C PHE A 51 9.22 4.79 3.64
N ARG A 52 8.01 5.10 3.17
CA ARG A 52 7.48 6.46 3.17
C ARG A 52 6.15 6.51 3.91
N VAL A 53 6.01 7.51 4.77
CA VAL A 53 4.73 7.89 5.38
C VAL A 53 4.30 9.22 4.77
N MET A 54 3.02 9.32 4.39
CA MET A 54 2.48 10.48 3.68
C MET A 54 1.16 10.91 4.31
N LEU A 55 0.95 12.23 4.40
CA LEU A 55 -0.35 12.87 4.58
C LEU A 55 -0.75 13.45 3.23
N VAL A 56 -1.81 12.94 2.64
CA VAL A 56 -2.35 13.34 1.35
C VAL A 56 -3.67 14.07 1.58
N LYS A 57 -3.74 15.32 1.14
CA LYS A 57 -4.97 16.11 1.13
C LYS A 57 -5.50 16.14 -0.28
N VAL A 58 -6.71 15.65 -0.45
CA VAL A 58 -7.41 15.58 -1.73
C VAL A 58 -8.59 16.55 -1.67
N GLY A 59 -8.67 17.48 -2.61
CA GLY A 59 -9.75 18.48 -2.67
C GLY A 59 -9.63 19.65 -1.67
N GLY A 60 -10.29 20.78 -1.99
CA GLY A 60 -10.20 22.09 -1.29
C GLY A 60 -8.94 22.89 -1.68
N ASP A 61 -8.89 24.21 -1.89
CA ASP A 61 -9.64 25.39 -1.40
C ASP A 61 -10.58 26.03 -2.45
N GLU A 62 -11.35 27.05 -2.06
CA GLU A 62 -12.41 27.84 -2.73
C GLU A 62 -12.26 28.24 -4.23
N GLU A 63 -11.16 27.88 -4.90
CA GLU A 63 -10.96 28.04 -6.34
C GLU A 63 -11.22 26.73 -7.08
N ARG A 64 -12.00 26.81 -8.17
CA ARG A 64 -12.60 25.75 -9.01
C ARG A 64 -11.71 24.62 -9.59
N SER A 65 -10.54 24.31 -9.02
CA SER A 65 -9.65 23.24 -9.46
C SER A 65 -9.39 22.21 -8.36
N PHE A 66 -9.64 20.93 -8.68
CA PHE A 66 -9.22 19.79 -7.87
C PHE A 66 -7.71 19.83 -7.63
N LYS A 67 -7.27 19.69 -6.38
CA LYS A 67 -5.85 19.75 -5.98
C LYS A 67 -5.52 18.59 -5.05
N VAL A 68 -4.32 18.05 -5.22
CA VAL A 68 -3.72 17.06 -4.31
C VAL A 68 -2.48 17.68 -3.66
N GLU A 69 -2.46 17.75 -2.34
CA GLU A 69 -1.30 18.21 -1.57
C GLU A 69 -0.73 17.07 -0.73
N THR A 70 0.57 16.82 -0.85
CA THR A 70 1.23 15.72 -0.16
C THR A 70 2.35 16.21 0.74
N LYS A 71 2.29 15.88 2.02
CA LYS A 71 3.44 15.94 2.94
C LYS A 71 3.94 14.53 3.15
N HIS A 72 5.26 14.34 3.12
CA HIS A 72 5.82 13.00 3.29
C HIS A 72 7.15 13.02 4.05
N GLN A 73 7.48 11.88 4.64
CA GLN A 73 8.79 11.60 5.22
C GLN A 73 9.25 10.22 4.79
N MET A 74 10.53 10.11 4.44
CA MET A 74 11.19 8.86 4.10
C MET A 74 11.99 8.33 5.29
N TYR A 75 11.98 7.01 5.43
CA TYR A 75 12.68 6.25 6.45
C TYR A 75 13.46 5.12 5.77
N SER A 76 14.75 5.01 6.07
CA SER A 76 15.57 3.89 5.60
C SER A 76 15.27 2.67 6.46
N ILE A 77 14.92 1.55 5.84
CA ILE A 77 14.58 0.34 6.60
C ILE A 77 15.88 -0.35 7.03
N PRO A 78 16.08 -0.60 8.33
CA PRO A 78 17.23 -1.35 8.82
C PRO A 78 17.30 -2.77 8.24
N GLU A 79 18.50 -3.26 7.93
CA GLU A 79 18.69 -4.59 7.31
C GLU A 79 18.20 -5.74 8.20
N ASP A 80 18.36 -5.59 9.51
CA ASP A 80 17.85 -6.51 10.52
C ASP A 80 16.31 -6.52 10.55
N ALA A 81 15.64 -5.39 10.35
CA ALA A 81 14.19 -5.35 10.17
C ALA A 81 13.76 -6.02 8.85
N MET A 82 14.51 -5.82 7.75
CA MET A 82 14.20 -6.44 6.45
C MET A 82 14.34 -7.97 6.45
N THR A 83 15.25 -8.51 7.26
CA THR A 83 15.64 -9.93 7.25
C THR A 83 15.31 -10.69 8.53
N GLY A 84 14.81 -10.00 9.56
CA GLY A 84 14.45 -10.56 10.86
C GLY A 84 13.07 -11.21 10.88
N THR A 85 12.21 -10.80 11.80
CA THR A 85 10.82 -11.30 11.90
C THR A 85 9.84 -10.27 11.34
N ALA A 86 8.65 -10.73 10.98
CA ALA A 86 7.54 -9.86 10.61
C ALA A 86 7.25 -8.86 11.74
N GLU A 87 7.26 -9.31 13.00
CA GLU A 87 7.08 -8.43 14.16
C GLU A 87 8.10 -7.29 14.16
N MET A 88 9.40 -7.58 13.99
CA MET A 88 10.44 -6.54 13.92
C MET A 88 10.19 -5.53 12.79
N LEU A 89 9.83 -6.01 11.60
CA LEU A 89 9.56 -5.14 10.45
C LEU A 89 8.34 -4.22 10.69
N PHE A 90 7.22 -4.79 11.14
CA PHE A 90 5.99 -4.03 11.32
C PHE A 90 6.04 -3.13 12.57
N ASP A 91 6.79 -3.50 13.61
CA ASP A 91 7.05 -2.62 14.75
C ASP A 91 7.89 -1.40 14.34
N TYR A 92 8.91 -1.60 13.49
CA TYR A 92 9.67 -0.50 12.89
C TYR A 92 8.79 0.42 12.02
N ILE A 93 7.90 -0.16 11.22
CA ILE A 93 6.91 0.61 10.44
C ILE A 93 6.02 1.44 11.36
N ALA A 94 5.49 0.86 12.44
CA ALA A 94 4.67 1.56 13.41
C ALA A 94 5.44 2.69 14.14
N GLU A 95 6.75 2.51 14.36
CA GLU A 95 7.63 3.57 14.87
C GLU A 95 7.77 4.74 13.93
N CYS A 96 8.04 4.47 12.65
CA CYS A 96 8.13 5.49 11.63
C CYS A 96 6.80 6.26 11.50
N MET A 97 5.66 5.56 11.57
CA MET A 97 4.34 6.18 11.57
C MET A 97 4.15 7.12 12.76
N SER A 98 4.46 6.68 13.98
CA SER A 98 4.37 7.52 15.17
C SER A 98 5.22 8.77 15.05
N ASP A 99 6.48 8.65 14.64
CA ASP A 99 7.39 9.79 14.45
C ASP A 99 6.78 10.83 13.48
N PHE A 100 6.24 10.37 12.35
CA PHE A 100 5.58 11.24 11.38
C PHE A 100 4.34 11.93 11.97
N LEU A 101 3.47 11.17 12.65
CA LEU A 101 2.24 11.69 13.24
C LEU A 101 2.52 12.72 14.35
N ASP A 102 3.56 12.51 15.15
CA ASP A 102 4.01 13.44 16.19
C ASP A 102 4.55 14.75 15.58
N LYS A 103 5.44 14.65 14.57
CA LYS A 103 6.01 15.80 13.86
C LYS A 103 4.97 16.69 13.17
N HIS A 104 3.89 16.07 12.70
CA HIS A 104 2.79 16.78 12.04
C HIS A 104 1.62 17.11 12.99
N HIS A 105 1.73 16.79 14.28
CA HIS A 105 0.73 17.05 15.30
C HIS A 105 -0.65 16.47 14.98
N ILE A 106 -0.69 15.26 14.40
CA ILE A 106 -1.93 14.59 13.96
C ILE A 106 -2.15 13.23 14.62
N LYS A 107 -1.36 12.87 15.64
CA LYS A 107 -1.48 11.59 16.37
C LYS A 107 -2.84 11.34 17.02
N HIS A 108 -3.57 12.41 17.33
CA HIS A 108 -4.93 12.37 17.89
C HIS A 108 -6.02 12.17 16.83
N LYS A 109 -5.69 12.24 15.53
CA LYS A 109 -6.63 12.08 14.44
C LYS A 109 -6.66 10.62 13.98
N LYS A 110 -7.87 10.09 13.80
CA LYS A 110 -8.09 8.79 13.16
C LYS A 110 -8.36 9.02 11.67
N LEU A 111 -7.29 9.03 10.87
CA LEU A 111 -7.36 9.22 9.42
C LEU A 111 -7.46 7.87 8.69
N PRO A 112 -8.21 7.78 7.58
CA PRO A 112 -8.17 6.61 6.72
C PRO A 112 -6.77 6.42 6.14
N LEU A 113 -6.28 5.19 6.16
CA LEU A 113 -4.94 4.82 5.73
C LEU A 113 -4.99 3.86 4.54
N GLY A 114 -4.33 4.24 3.45
CA GLY A 114 -3.98 3.36 2.35
C GLY A 114 -2.56 2.81 2.53
N PHE A 115 -2.38 1.51 2.36
CA PHE A 115 -1.07 0.86 2.44
C PHE A 115 -0.61 0.35 1.07
N THR A 116 0.30 1.08 0.44
CA THR A 116 1.03 0.63 -0.74
C THR A 116 2.10 -0.37 -0.31
N PHE A 117 1.87 -1.64 -0.61
CA PHE A 117 2.75 -2.76 -0.25
C PHE A 117 3.25 -3.44 -1.51
N SER A 118 4.50 -3.15 -1.87
CA SER A 118 5.06 -3.41 -3.20
C SER A 118 5.61 -4.83 -3.36
N PHE A 119 4.83 -5.83 -2.96
CA PHE A 119 5.17 -7.26 -3.02
C PHE A 119 4.01 -8.08 -3.59
N PRO A 120 4.26 -9.32 -4.06
CA PRO A 120 3.19 -10.21 -4.50
C PRO A 120 2.23 -10.56 -3.36
N VAL A 121 0.99 -10.09 -3.45
CA VAL A 121 -0.06 -10.34 -2.45
C VAL A 121 -1.31 -10.91 -3.14
N ARG A 122 -1.84 -12.00 -2.58
CA ARG A 122 -3.19 -12.46 -2.89
C ARG A 122 -4.19 -11.70 -2.01
N HIS A 123 -4.97 -10.82 -2.63
CA HIS A 123 -6.05 -10.11 -1.94
C HIS A 123 -7.27 -11.01 -1.72
N GLU A 124 -7.81 -10.95 -0.51
CA GLU A 124 -9.11 -11.54 -0.14
C GLU A 124 -10.18 -10.46 0.06
N ASP A 125 -9.74 -9.22 0.30
CA ASP A 125 -10.55 -7.99 0.32
C ASP A 125 -9.61 -6.79 0.03
N LEU A 126 -10.16 -5.58 -0.09
CA LEU A 126 -9.37 -4.36 -0.29
C LEU A 126 -8.42 -4.09 0.89
N ASP A 127 -8.81 -4.42 2.12
CA ASP A 127 -8.01 -4.27 3.35
C ASP A 127 -7.43 -5.61 3.86
N LYS A 128 -7.45 -6.66 3.05
CA LYS A 128 -6.99 -7.99 3.44
C LYS A 128 -6.15 -8.63 2.35
N GLY A 129 -4.86 -8.78 2.61
CA GLY A 129 -3.93 -9.33 1.64
C GLY A 129 -2.92 -10.29 2.25
N ILE A 130 -2.83 -11.47 1.65
CA ILE A 130 -1.90 -12.52 2.04
C ILE A 130 -0.62 -12.38 1.23
N LEU A 131 0.50 -12.12 1.91
CA LEU A 131 1.82 -12.09 1.25
C LEU A 131 2.14 -13.48 0.69
N LEU A 132 2.44 -13.57 -0.61
CA LEU A 132 2.78 -14.84 -1.26
C LEU A 132 4.25 -15.19 -1.06
N ASN A 133 5.12 -14.25 -1.40
CA ASN A 133 6.56 -14.41 -1.28
C ASN A 133 7.24 -13.05 -1.21
N TRP A 134 8.32 -12.96 -0.46
CA TRP A 134 9.16 -11.78 -0.47
C TRP A 134 9.92 -11.65 -1.78
N THR A 135 10.27 -10.40 -2.10
CA THR A 135 11.13 -10.02 -3.22
C THR A 135 12.06 -8.89 -2.75
N LYS A 136 12.88 -8.32 -3.64
CA LYS A 136 13.65 -7.08 -3.36
C LYS A 136 14.58 -7.17 -2.13
N GLY A 137 15.02 -8.37 -1.76
CA GLY A 137 15.93 -8.60 -0.63
C GLY A 137 15.26 -8.77 0.75
N PHE A 138 13.94 -8.55 0.86
CA PHE A 138 13.20 -8.81 2.10
C PHE A 138 13.14 -10.31 2.39
N LYS A 139 13.21 -10.66 3.67
CA LYS A 139 13.12 -12.03 4.18
C LYS A 139 12.48 -12.13 5.57
N ALA A 140 11.74 -11.10 6.00
CA ALA A 140 11.12 -11.05 7.32
C ALA A 140 10.24 -12.29 7.56
N SER A 141 10.68 -13.15 8.47
CA SER A 141 10.07 -14.44 8.77
C SER A 141 8.70 -14.29 9.41
N GLY A 142 7.76 -15.18 9.06
CA GLY A 142 6.38 -15.12 9.57
C GLY A 142 5.45 -14.13 8.86
N ALA A 143 5.92 -13.43 7.81
CA ALA A 143 5.06 -12.59 6.99
C ALA A 143 4.45 -13.34 5.80
N GLU A 144 5.23 -14.19 5.12
CA GLU A 144 4.72 -15.01 4.01
C GLU A 144 3.59 -15.93 4.50
N GLY A 145 2.53 -16.04 3.70
CA GLY A 145 1.31 -16.77 4.06
C GLY A 145 0.39 -16.06 5.06
N ASN A 146 0.73 -14.87 5.54
CA ASN A 146 -0.04 -14.15 6.56
C ASN A 146 -0.67 -12.85 6.02
N ASN A 147 -1.71 -12.37 6.72
CA ASN A 147 -2.39 -11.13 6.39
C ASN A 147 -1.52 -9.91 6.77
N VAL A 148 -1.00 -9.21 5.77
CA VAL A 148 -0.12 -8.05 5.92
C VAL A 148 -0.79 -6.90 6.69
N VAL A 149 -2.06 -6.63 6.40
CA VAL A 149 -2.81 -5.59 7.13
C VAL A 149 -3.04 -5.99 8.59
N GLY A 150 -3.21 -7.29 8.86
CA GLY A 150 -3.27 -7.83 10.22
C GLY A 150 -1.96 -7.59 10.98
N LEU A 151 -0.82 -7.90 10.37
CA LEU A 151 0.50 -7.68 10.97
C LEU A 151 0.75 -6.20 11.30
N LEU A 152 0.34 -5.29 10.40
CA LEU A 152 0.42 -3.84 10.63
C LEU A 152 -0.51 -3.41 11.79
N ARG A 153 -1.76 -3.89 11.82
CA ARG A 153 -2.73 -3.60 12.89
C ARG A 153 -2.20 -4.09 14.25
N ASP A 154 -1.61 -5.27 14.30
CA ASP A 154 -1.02 -5.82 15.52
C ASP A 154 0.17 -4.99 16.00
N ALA A 155 1.03 -4.52 15.11
CA ALA A 155 2.16 -3.64 15.46
C ALA A 155 1.70 -2.29 16.02
N ILE A 156 0.71 -1.65 15.37
CA ILE A 156 0.11 -0.40 15.86
C ILE A 156 -0.51 -0.62 17.26
N LYS A 157 -1.20 -1.74 17.46
CA LYS A 157 -1.80 -2.10 18.75
C LYS A 157 -0.75 -2.37 19.83
N ARG A 158 0.34 -3.08 19.52
CA ARG A 158 1.46 -3.32 20.46
C ARG A 158 2.09 -1.99 20.91
N ARG A 159 2.19 -1.03 19.98
CA ARG A 159 2.73 0.30 20.27
C ARG A 159 1.79 1.12 21.17
N GLY A 160 0.51 1.20 20.81
CA GLY A 160 -0.56 1.73 21.67
C GLY A 160 -0.61 3.25 21.89
N ASP A 161 0.19 4.03 21.17
CA ASP A 161 0.24 5.51 21.29
C ASP A 161 -0.55 6.25 20.19
N PHE A 162 -1.07 5.54 19.19
CA PHE A 162 -1.98 6.08 18.17
C PHE A 162 -2.93 5.00 17.64
N GLU A 163 -4.04 5.43 17.03
CA GLU A 163 -4.97 4.55 16.32
C GLU A 163 -5.01 4.90 14.83
N MET A 164 -5.16 3.90 13.96
CA MET A 164 -5.34 4.09 12.52
C MET A 164 -6.51 3.28 12.01
N ASP A 165 -7.07 3.72 10.89
CA ASP A 165 -8.08 2.97 10.14
C ASP A 165 -7.49 2.54 8.79
N VAL A 166 -6.95 1.32 8.72
CA VAL A 166 -6.43 0.78 7.45
C VAL A 166 -7.61 0.36 6.60
N VAL A 167 -7.93 1.16 5.58
CA VAL A 167 -9.11 0.98 4.71
C VAL A 167 -8.77 0.29 3.39
N ALA A 168 -7.50 0.31 2.99
CA ALA A 168 -7.05 -0.31 1.77
C ALA A 168 -5.58 -0.71 1.84
N MET A 169 -5.24 -1.79 1.17
CA MET A 169 -3.89 -2.15 0.78
C MET A 169 -3.86 -2.32 -0.73
N VAL A 170 -2.83 -1.80 -1.38
CA VAL A 170 -2.68 -1.86 -2.83
C VAL A 170 -1.23 -2.13 -3.21
N ASN A 171 -1.00 -2.62 -4.43
CA ASN A 171 0.34 -2.67 -5.00
C ASN A 171 0.76 -1.29 -5.55
N ASP A 172 2.07 -1.04 -5.64
CA ASP A 172 2.65 0.20 -6.20
C ASP A 172 2.17 0.51 -7.62
N THR A 173 2.03 -0.50 -8.48
CA THR A 173 1.51 -0.28 -9.85
C THR A 173 0.06 0.19 -9.86
N VAL A 174 -0.77 -0.31 -8.94
CA VAL A 174 -2.18 0.12 -8.79
C VAL A 174 -2.25 1.54 -8.26
N ALA A 175 -1.46 1.85 -7.23
CA ALA A 175 -1.35 3.19 -6.67
C ALA A 175 -0.85 4.19 -7.72
N THR A 176 0.11 3.79 -8.56
CA THR A 176 0.65 4.60 -9.66
C THR A 176 -0.41 4.89 -10.70
N MET A 177 -1.15 3.87 -11.15
CA MET A 177 -2.26 4.03 -12.11
C MET A 177 -3.32 4.99 -11.56
N VAL A 178 -3.81 4.75 -10.34
CA VAL A 178 -4.86 5.57 -9.70
C VAL A 178 -4.39 7.00 -9.48
N SER A 179 -3.12 7.21 -9.09
CA SER A 179 -2.57 8.55 -8.93
C SER A 179 -2.50 9.29 -10.27
N CYS A 180 -2.13 8.60 -11.35
CA CYS A 180 -2.06 9.18 -12.69
C CYS A 180 -3.44 9.63 -13.19
N TYR A 181 -4.53 8.94 -12.83
CA TYR A 181 -5.90 9.33 -13.19
C TYR A 181 -6.31 10.74 -12.72
N TYR A 182 -5.70 11.25 -11.65
CA TYR A 182 -5.97 12.61 -11.18
C TYR A 182 -5.36 13.69 -12.09
N GLU A 183 -4.37 13.35 -12.92
CA GLU A 183 -3.74 14.26 -13.88
C GLU A 183 -4.17 13.95 -15.33
N ASP A 184 -4.29 12.66 -15.67
CA ASP A 184 -4.65 12.17 -17.00
C ASP A 184 -5.70 11.05 -16.92
N ARG A 185 -6.95 11.37 -17.29
CA ARG A 185 -8.07 10.41 -17.29
C ARG A 185 -7.96 9.33 -18.38
N SER A 186 -6.93 9.38 -19.23
CA SER A 186 -6.65 8.35 -20.23
C SER A 186 -5.59 7.33 -19.78
N CYS A 187 -5.12 7.40 -18.53
CA CYS A 187 -4.19 6.43 -17.98
C CYS A 187 -4.78 5.01 -17.96
N GLU A 188 -4.15 4.06 -18.66
CA GLU A 188 -4.61 2.66 -18.68
C GLU A 188 -3.64 1.70 -17.97
N VAL A 189 -2.45 2.19 -17.59
CA VAL A 189 -1.35 1.38 -17.03
C VAL A 189 -0.57 2.19 -16.01
N GLY A 190 -0.21 1.57 -14.89
CA GLY A 190 0.69 2.11 -13.85
C GLY A 190 1.99 1.33 -13.71
#